data_AF-A0A315Y1M6-F1
#
_entry.id   AF-A0A315Y1M6-F1
#
_cell.length_a   1.000
_cell.length_b   1.000
_cell.length_c   1.000
_cell.angle_alpha   90.00
_cell.angle_beta   90.00
_cell.angle_gamma   90.00
#
_symmetry.space_group_name_H-M   'P 1'
#
loop_
_entity.id
_entity.type
_entity.pdbx_description
1 polymer ?
#
loop_
_entity_poly.entity_id
_entity_poly.type
_entity_poly.pdbx_seq_one_letter_code
_entity_poly.pdbx_strand_id
1 'polypeptide(L)'
;MKINVIGGEMDRAEIDEYIKYAGQKYKGRQIGELDIVIDGEFVDLKVHFKDMDFQRAYRSADYLVNTMEKLNDAKQKEFSEKERHKV
;
A
#
# COMPACT_ATOMS: atom_id res chain seq x y z
N MET A 1 6.94 -14.91 1.45
CA MET A 1 5.64 -15.01 0.77
C MET A 1 5.37 -16.48 0.58
N LYS A 2 4.22 -16.98 1.07
CA LYS A 2 3.85 -18.39 0.95
C LYS A 2 3.06 -18.57 -0.35
N ILE A 3 3.33 -19.64 -1.10
CA ILE A 3 2.66 -19.93 -2.38
C ILE A 3 2.07 -21.33 -2.26
N ASN A 4 0.76 -21.44 -2.48
CA ASN A 4 0.09 -22.73 -2.54
C ASN A 4 -0.56 -22.87 -3.92
N VAL A 5 -0.27 -23.97 -4.59
CA VAL A 5 -0.95 -24.36 -5.83
C VAL A 5 -1.97 -25.44 -5.48
N ILE A 6 -3.23 -25.22 -5.82
CA ILE A 6 -4.35 -26.09 -5.49
C ILE A 6 -4.99 -26.56 -6.80
N GLY A 7 -5.23 -27.87 -6.93
CA GLY A 7 -5.90 -28.44 -8.09
C GLY A 7 -4.96 -28.93 -9.21
N GLY A 8 -3.64 -28.87 -9.03
CA GLY A 8 -2.68 -29.43 -9.98
C GLY A 8 -1.23 -29.05 -9.68
N GLU A 9 -0.36 -29.35 -10.64
CA GLU A 9 1.02 -28.86 -10.67
C GLU A 9 1.12 -27.72 -11.70
N MET A 10 1.92 -26.70 -11.38
CA MET A 10 2.14 -25.55 -12.24
C MET A 10 3.64 -25.35 -12.40
N ASP A 11 4.07 -24.90 -13.58
CA ASP A 11 5.47 -24.61 -13.83
C ASP A 11 5.95 -23.42 -13.00
N ARG A 12 7.20 -23.48 -12.55
CA ARG A 12 7.80 -22.40 -11.75
C ARG A 12 7.85 -21.07 -12.48
N ALA A 13 8.09 -21.07 -13.80
CA ALA A 13 8.14 -19.83 -14.57
C ALA A 13 6.78 -19.13 -14.61
N GLU A 14 5.69 -19.89 -14.65
CA GLU A 14 4.33 -19.34 -14.65
C GLU A 14 3.98 -18.77 -13.26
N ILE A 15 4.35 -19.48 -12.19
CA ILE A 15 4.21 -18.98 -10.81
C ILE A 15 4.94 -17.64 -10.63
N ASP A 16 6.16 -17.51 -11.15
CA ASP A 16 6.93 -16.25 -11.06
C ASP A 16 6.24 -15.08 -11.77
N GLU A 17 5.62 -15.32 -12.93
CA GLU A 17 4.83 -14.29 -13.61
C GLU A 17 3.57 -13.92 -12.81
N TYR A 18 2.89 -14.88 -12.16
CA TYR A 18 1.77 -14.56 -11.27
C TYR A 18 2.19 -13.74 -10.04
N ILE A 19 3.35 -14.03 -9.46
CA ILE A 19 3.92 -13.24 -8.36
C ILE A 19 4.18 -11.81 -8.82
N LYS A 20 4.79 -11.66 -9.99
CA LYS A 20 5.11 -10.35 -10.57
C LYS A 20 3.84 -9.56 -10.90
N TYR A 21 2.83 -10.22 -11.48
CA TYR A 21 1.52 -9.64 -11.72
C TYR A 21 0.87 -9.15 -10.41
N ALA A 22 0.85 -10.00 -9.37
CA ALA A 22 0.28 -9.63 -8.07
C ALA A 22 1.04 -8.45 -7.43
N GLY A 23 2.36 -8.44 -7.51
CA GLY A 23 3.19 -7.33 -7.02
C GLY A 23 2.96 -6.01 -7.78
N GLN A 24 2.74 -6.07 -9.09
CA GLN A 24 2.42 -4.88 -9.88
C GLN A 24 0.99 -4.38 -9.65
N LYS A 25 0.02 -5.29 -9.44
CA LYS A 25 -1.38 -4.96 -9.20
C LYS A 25 -1.58 -4.33 -7.83
N TYR A 26 -0.87 -4.80 -6.81
CA TYR A 26 -1.00 -4.34 -5.42
C TYR A 26 0.25 -3.60 -4.93
N LYS A 27 0.72 -2.63 -5.72
CA LYS A 27 1.85 -1.77 -5.34
C LYS A 27 1.61 -1.09 -3.99
N GLY A 28 2.61 -1.16 -3.11
CA GLY A 28 2.56 -0.56 -1.78
C GLY A 28 1.87 -1.42 -0.71
N ARG A 29 1.36 -2.61 -1.06
CA ARG A 29 0.87 -3.59 -0.08
C ARG A 29 1.83 -4.78 0.02
N GLN A 30 2.05 -5.26 1.23
CA GLN A 30 2.89 -6.43 1.45
C GLN A 30 2.05 -7.71 1.31
N ILE A 31 2.32 -8.48 0.25
CA ILE A 31 1.66 -9.77 0.02
C ILE A 31 2.29 -10.81 0.94
N GLY A 32 1.46 -11.48 1.75
CA GLY A 32 1.88 -12.52 2.68
C GLY A 32 1.82 -13.91 2.07
N GLU A 33 0.70 -14.20 1.42
CA GLU A 33 0.38 -15.51 0.86
C GLU A 33 -0.37 -15.34 -0.47
N LEU A 34 -0.08 -16.24 -1.42
CA LEU A 34 -0.69 -16.30 -2.74
C LEU A 34 -1.17 -17.73 -2.97
N ASP A 35 -2.48 -17.89 -3.07
CA ASP A 35 -3.11 -19.15 -3.44
C ASP A 35 -3.48 -19.11 -4.92
N ILE A 36 -2.98 -20.09 -5.66
CA ILE A 36 -3.22 -20.29 -7.08
C ILE A 36 -4.11 -21.52 -7.20
N VAL A 37 -5.38 -21.33 -7.58
CA VAL A 37 -6.35 -22.41 -7.72
C VAL A 37 -6.57 -22.67 -9.20
N ILE A 38 -6.31 -23.90 -9.64
CA ILE A 38 -6.52 -24.33 -11.02
C ILE A 38 -7.94 -24.92 -11.11
N ASP A 39 -8.80 -24.30 -11.91
CA ASP A 39 -10.15 -24.76 -12.22
C ASP A 39 -10.28 -25.07 -13.72
N GLY A 40 -9.85 -26.28 -14.10
CA GLY A 40 -9.83 -26.72 -15.48
C GLY A 40 -8.86 -25.91 -16.34
N GLU A 41 -9.39 -25.07 -17.23
CA GLU A 41 -8.61 -24.16 -18.08
C GLU A 41 -8.34 -22.79 -17.44
N PHE A 42 -8.95 -22.50 -16.28
CA PHE A 42 -8.84 -21.20 -15.62
C PHE A 42 -7.97 -21.26 -14.37
N VAL A 43 -7.35 -20.14 -14.04
CA VAL A 43 -6.52 -19.98 -12.83
C VAL A 43 -7.05 -18.82 -12.00
N ASP A 44 -7.46 -19.14 -10.77
CA ASP A 44 -7.91 -18.18 -9.78
C ASP A 44 -6.76 -17.82 -8.83
N LEU A 45 -6.58 -16.52 -8.60
CA LEU A 45 -5.54 -15.95 -7.73
C LEU A 45 -6.17 -15.34 -6.47
N LYS A 46 -5.94 -15.97 -5.32
CA LYS A 46 -6.30 -15.40 -4.02
C LYS A 46 -5.06 -14.82 -3.35
N VAL A 47 -5.08 -13.50 -3.16
CA VAL A 47 -3.96 -12.74 -2.56
C VAL A 47 -4.30 -12.42 -1.12
N HIS A 48 -3.51 -12.95 -0.20
CA HIS A 48 -3.59 -12.65 1.22
C HIS A 48 -2.54 -11.60 1.60
N PHE A 49 -3.02 -10.42 1.99
CA PHE A 49 -2.14 -9.36 2.47
C PHE A 49 -1.70 -9.65 3.89
N LYS A 50 -0.46 -9.28 4.21
CA LYS A 50 -0.06 -9.23 5.61
C LYS A 50 -0.80 -8.11 6.31
N ASP A 51 -1.16 -8.37 7.57
CA ASP A 51 -1.49 -7.29 8.49
C ASP A 51 -0.29 -6.34 8.55
N MET A 52 -0.50 -5.15 8.01
CA MET A 52 0.45 -4.06 8.13
C MET A 52 0.14 -3.39 9.46
N ASP A 53 1.16 -3.24 10.31
CA ASP A 53 1.02 -2.42 11.51
C ASP A 53 0.43 -1.08 11.13
N PHE A 54 -0.62 -0.66 11.82
CA PHE A 54 -1.24 0.64 11.57
C PHE A 54 -0.18 1.72 11.79
N GLN A 55 0.35 2.26 10.69
CA GLN A 55 1.13 3.48 10.76
C GLN A 55 0.16 4.59 11.11
N ARG A 56 0.16 4.99 12.38
CA ARG A 56 -0.49 6.24 12.80
C ARG A 56 0.10 7.33 11.93
N ALA A 57 -0.73 8.00 11.14
CA ALA A 57 -0.31 9.22 10.46
C ALA A 57 0.23 10.17 11.53
N TYR A 58 1.54 10.40 11.53
CA TYR A 58 2.10 11.46 12.35
C TYR A 58 1.52 12.76 11.81
N ARG A 59 0.67 13.42 12.60
CA ARG A 59 0.46 14.85 12.40
C ARG A 59 1.81 15.47 12.68
N SER A 60 2.53 15.87 11.64
CA SER A 60 3.63 16.81 11.76
C SER A 60 3.04 18.02 12.48
N ALA A 61 3.27 18.08 13.79
CA ALA A 61 2.78 19.18 14.57
C ALA A 61 3.52 20.44 14.07
N ASP A 62 2.78 21.53 13.88
CA ASP A 62 3.28 22.82 13.37
C ASP A 62 4.60 23.27 14.04
N TYR A 63 4.86 22.84 15.28
CA TYR A 63 6.08 23.20 16.03
C TYR A 63 7.37 22.51 15.54
N LEU A 64 7.29 21.38 14.81
CA LEU A 64 8.45 20.70 14.22
C LEU A 64 8.78 21.21 12.82
N VAL A 65 7.93 22.07 12.28
CA VAL A 65 8.07 22.62 10.94
C VAL A 65 8.49 24.07 11.07
N ASN A 66 9.81 24.32 11.02
CA ASN A 66 10.37 25.67 11.11
C ASN A 66 9.89 26.63 9.99
N THR A 67 9.32 26.10 8.90
CA THR A 67 8.91 26.86 7.71
C THR A 67 7.58 26.35 7.16
N MET A 68 6.60 27.23 6.97
CA MET A 68 5.24 26.89 6.48
C MET A 68 5.20 26.23 5.09
N GLU A 69 6.26 26.36 4.29
CA GLU A 69 6.38 25.74 2.97
C GLU A 69 6.33 24.20 2.99
N LYS A 70 6.64 23.58 4.13
CA LYS A 70 6.62 22.12 4.29
C LYS A 70 5.26 21.58 4.72
N LEU A 71 4.28 22.46 4.98
CA LEU A 71 2.92 22.05 5.31
C LEU A 71 2.12 21.77 4.05
N ASN A 72 1.06 20.98 4.19
CA ASN A 72 0.13 20.72 3.11
C ASN A 72 -0.68 21.97 2.74
N ASP A 73 -1.25 21.96 1.54
CA ASP A 73 -1.98 23.10 0.97
C ASP A 73 -3.12 23.59 1.87
N ALA A 74 -3.81 22.67 2.55
CA ALA A 74 -4.89 23.01 3.48
C ALA A 74 -4.38 23.88 4.65
N LYS A 75 -3.21 23.55 5.20
CA LYS A 75 -2.59 24.31 6.31
C LYS A 75 -2.01 25.63 5.86
N GLN A 76 -1.44 25.70 4.66
CA GLN A 76 -0.96 26.96 4.09
C GLN A 76 -2.12 27.95 3.88
N LYS A 77 -3.26 27.46 3.40
CA LYS A 77 -4.47 28.26 3.23
C LYS A 77 -5.01 28.79 4.56
N GLU A 78 -5.13 27.92 5.57
CA GLU A 78 -5.56 28.30 6.93
C GLU A 78 -4.67 29.41 7.53
N PHE A 79 -3.36 29.34 7.30
CA PHE A 79 -2.43 30.38 7.75
C PHE A 79 -2.58 31.70 6.98
N SER A 80 -2.81 31.64 5.66
CA SER A 80 -3.01 32.84 4.84
C SER A 80 -4.28 33.61 5.22
N GLU A 81 -5.31 32.89 5.69
CA GLU A 81 -6.59 33.47 6.10
C GLU A 81 -6.58 33.93 7.57
N LYS A 82 -5.46 33.76 8.28
CA LYS A 82 -5.35 34.09 9.70
C LYS A 82 -5.18 35.60 9.90
N GLU A 83 -6.22 36.23 10.44
CA GLU A 83 -6.20 37.60 10.94
C GLU A 83 -5.16 37.73 12.07
N ARG A 84 -4.20 38.64 11.90
CA ARG A 84 -3.17 38.92 12.91
C ARG A 84 -3.52 40.20 13.64
N HIS A 85 -3.91 40.08 14.90
CA HIS A 85 -4.01 41.24 15.77
C HIS A 85 -2.60 41.66 16.21
N LYS A 86 -2.31 42.97 16.13
CA LYS A 86 -1.10 43.53 16.76
C LYS A 86 -1.24 43.36 18.28
N VAL A 87 -0.16 42.91 18.89
CA VAL A 87 0.02 42.90 20.37
C VAL A 87 0.27 44.33 20.82
#